data_AF-A0A971TNZ0-F1
#
_entry.id   AF-A0A971TNZ0-F1
#
_cell.length_a   1.000
_cell.length_b   1.000
_cell.length_c   1.000
_cell.angle_alpha   90.00
_cell.angle_beta   90.00
_cell.angle_gamma   90.00
#
_symmetry.space_group_name_H-M   'P 1'
#
loop_
_entity.id
_entity.type
_entity.pdbx_description
1 polymer ?
#
loop_
_entity_poly.entity_id
_entity_poly.type
_entity_poly.pdbx_seq_one_letter_code
_entity_poly.pdbx_strand_id
1 'polypeptide(L)'
;MLRALLNPLSWTTLRGWGNSRLARFSLAGALLVPVLGHMFAPNVGRPDPLVICGNVRIDLALPFNWMTFYLMTLAFAFAEGLYLWRCPAVVRRFATFSDYRAHHYGVTHLVRVVADLVHVMPVPDLERFHRFLKVALRIDGDRAAHGDQLLEEAAALPDSDNRARLFAWYQDLLFAEHHEGLLSDTFDVIHDHAGRLNRISILLSGVLFRVGLVLLVLVIIQALVSVCRLAAAGDAGLWGLLTG
;
A
#
# COMPACT_ATOMS: atom_id res chain seq x y z
N MET A 1 0.23 -16.91 -4.75
CA MET A 1 -0.02 -16.14 -3.50
C MET A 1 1.09 -16.33 -2.47
N LEU A 2 1.47 -17.56 -2.09
CA LEU A 2 2.52 -17.83 -1.09
C LEU A 2 3.91 -17.22 -1.40
N ARG A 3 4.37 -17.25 -2.66
CA ARG A 3 5.64 -16.59 -3.04
C ARG A 3 5.63 -15.07 -2.81
N ALA A 4 4.47 -14.42 -2.97
CA ALA A 4 4.34 -12.98 -2.72
C ALA A 4 4.49 -12.63 -1.22
N LEU A 5 4.27 -13.59 -0.32
CA LEU A 5 4.49 -13.40 1.12
C LEU A 5 5.96 -13.48 1.53
N LEU A 6 6.81 -14.10 0.70
CA LEU A 6 8.23 -14.32 0.98
C LEU A 6 9.16 -13.32 0.28
N ASN A 7 8.66 -12.59 -0.72
CA ASN A 7 9.44 -11.57 -1.42
C ASN A 7 9.77 -10.38 -0.50
N PRO A 8 10.91 -9.70 -0.73
CA PRO A 8 11.25 -8.49 0.00
C PRO A 8 10.13 -7.47 -0.14
N LEU A 9 9.70 -6.91 1.00
CA LEU A 9 8.65 -5.90 1.03
C LEU A 9 9.14 -4.64 0.32
N SER A 10 8.48 -4.29 -0.78
CA SER A 10 8.70 -3.07 -1.55
C SER A 10 7.39 -2.29 -1.67
N TRP A 11 7.50 -0.97 -1.87
CA TRP A 11 6.32 -0.14 -2.18
C TRP A 11 5.58 -0.62 -3.43
N THR A 12 6.29 -1.19 -4.41
CA THR A 12 5.68 -1.76 -5.62
C THR A 12 4.82 -3.00 -5.31
N THR A 13 5.28 -3.87 -4.41
CA THR A 13 4.50 -5.02 -3.94
C THR A 13 3.29 -4.56 -3.12
N LEU A 14 3.49 -3.61 -2.21
CA LEU A 14 2.42 -3.03 -1.40
C LEU A 14 1.37 -2.30 -2.26
N ARG A 15 1.78 -1.63 -3.34
CA ARG A 15 0.88 -1.04 -4.33
C ARG A 15 -0.05 -2.09 -4.93
N GLY A 16 0.48 -3.26 -5.28
CA GLY A 16 -0.33 -4.38 -5.77
C GLY A 16 -1.39 -4.82 -4.76
N TRP A 17 -1.06 -4.84 -3.46
CA TRP A 17 -1.98 -5.22 -2.39
C TRP A 17 -3.03 -4.13 -2.12
N GLY A 18 -2.62 -2.87 -1.99
CA GLY A 18 -3.52 -1.74 -1.79
C GLY A 18 -4.45 -1.50 -2.98
N ASN A 19 -4.02 -1.82 -4.20
CA ASN A 19 -4.86 -1.70 -5.38
C ASN A 19 -5.85 -2.87 -5.56
N SER A 20 -5.79 -3.89 -4.71
CA SER A 20 -6.75 -4.99 -4.76
C SER A 20 -8.15 -4.50 -4.37
N ARG A 21 -9.19 -5.10 -4.97
CA ARG A 21 -10.59 -4.79 -4.62
C ARG A 21 -10.88 -4.99 -3.13
N LEU A 22 -10.16 -5.91 -2.50
CA LEU A 22 -10.30 -6.25 -1.09
C LEU A 22 -9.82 -5.12 -0.17
N ALA A 23 -8.67 -4.52 -0.45
CA ALA A 23 -8.16 -3.38 0.32
C ALA A 23 -9.11 -2.18 0.22
N ARG A 24 -9.53 -1.82 -1.01
CA ARG A 24 -10.48 -0.73 -1.23
C ARG A 24 -11.82 -0.95 -0.51
N PHE A 25 -12.32 -2.19 -0.51
CA PHE A 25 -13.53 -2.55 0.23
C PHE A 25 -13.31 -2.45 1.74
N SER A 26 -12.11 -2.72 2.24
CA SER A 26 -11.81 -2.71 3.67
C SER A 26 -11.96 -1.34 4.32
N LEU A 27 -11.66 -0.24 3.61
CA LEU A 27 -11.88 1.12 4.11
C LEU A 27 -13.36 1.41 4.34
N ALA A 28 -14.21 1.08 3.35
CA ALA A 28 -15.65 1.20 3.49
C ALA A 28 -16.17 0.22 4.57
N GLY A 29 -15.63 -1.00 4.61
CA GLY A 29 -15.94 -2.03 5.58
C GLY A 29 -15.61 -1.61 7.02
N ALA A 30 -14.47 -0.97 7.27
CA ALA A 30 -14.07 -0.54 8.60
C ALA A 30 -15.05 0.50 9.19
N LEU A 31 -15.69 1.31 8.35
CA LEU A 31 -16.75 2.24 8.74
C LEU A 31 -18.12 1.56 8.83
N LEU A 32 -18.43 0.66 7.90
CA LEU A 32 -19.73 0.00 7.81
C LEU A 32 -19.95 -1.06 8.90
N VAL A 33 -18.91 -1.84 9.22
CA VAL A 33 -18.98 -2.95 10.19
C VAL A 33 -19.44 -2.52 11.58
N PRO A 34 -18.92 -1.45 12.21
CA PRO A 34 -19.42 -1.04 13.53
C PRO A 34 -20.89 -0.59 13.48
N VAL A 35 -21.32 0.05 12.39
CA VAL A 35 -22.73 0.45 12.20
C VAL A 35 -23.62 -0.79 12.09
N LEU A 36 -23.26 -1.75 11.24
CA LEU A 36 -24.00 -3.01 11.13
C LEU A 36 -24.00 -3.78 12.45
N GLY A 37 -22.84 -3.87 13.10
CA GLY A 37 -22.70 -4.50 14.41
C GLY A 37 -23.65 -3.90 15.44
N HIS A 38 -23.78 -2.57 15.49
CA HIS A 38 -24.71 -1.90 16.38
C HIS A 38 -26.19 -2.09 15.98
N MET A 39 -26.49 -2.19 14.69
CA MET A 39 -27.86 -2.48 14.21
C MET A 39 -28.29 -3.92 14.52
N PHE A 40 -27.37 -4.87 14.52
CA PHE A 40 -27.66 -6.29 14.78
C PHE A 40 -27.42 -6.71 16.24
N ALA A 41 -26.64 -5.95 17.03
CA ALA A 41 -26.34 -6.24 18.44
C ALA A 41 -27.55 -6.33 19.38
N PRO A 42 -28.64 -5.55 19.25
CA PRO A 42 -29.77 -5.59 20.17
C PRO A 42 -30.45 -6.96 20.26
N ASN A 43 -30.30 -7.79 19.23
CA ASN A 43 -30.92 -9.11 19.14
C ASN A 43 -29.98 -10.27 19.54
N VAL A 44 -28.72 -9.99 19.92
CA VAL A 44 -27.73 -11.03 20.25
C VAL A 44 -27.98 -11.64 21.64
N GLY A 45 -28.81 -11.01 22.48
CA GLY A 45 -29.18 -11.52 23.81
C GLY A 45 -30.49 -12.31 23.87
N ARG A 46 -31.32 -12.26 22.82
CA ARG A 46 -32.55 -13.06 22.68
C ARG A 46 -32.67 -13.46 21.22
N PRO A 47 -32.37 -14.72 20.85
CA PRO A 47 -32.60 -15.22 19.50
C PRO A 47 -34.10 -15.43 19.30
N ASP A 48 -34.87 -14.36 19.39
CA ASP A 48 -36.26 -14.41 18.95
C ASP A 48 -36.18 -14.47 17.42
N PRO A 49 -36.59 -15.60 16.80
CA PRO A 49 -36.46 -15.79 15.37
C PRO A 49 -37.25 -14.69 14.67
N LEU A 50 -36.65 -14.05 13.67
CA LEU A 50 -37.36 -13.04 12.88
C LEU A 50 -38.46 -13.78 12.09
N VAL A 51 -39.72 -13.64 12.51
CA VAL A 51 -40.87 -14.26 11.85
C VAL A 51 -41.31 -13.37 10.70
N ILE A 52 -40.88 -13.68 9.49
CA ILE A 52 -41.40 -13.03 8.28
C ILE A 52 -42.60 -13.86 7.80
N CYS A 53 -43.78 -13.23 7.71
CA CYS A 53 -45.00 -13.82 7.16
C CYS A 53 -45.34 -15.22 7.69
N GLY A 54 -45.58 -15.30 9.00
CA GLY A 54 -46.51 -16.29 9.56
C GLY A 54 -45.94 -17.65 9.95
N ASN A 55 -44.78 -18.10 9.45
CA ASN A 55 -44.11 -19.34 9.96
C ASN A 55 -42.63 -19.50 9.59
N VAL A 56 -42.04 -18.64 8.75
CA VAL A 56 -40.62 -18.77 8.39
C VAL A 56 -39.75 -18.13 9.48
N ARG A 57 -39.07 -18.98 10.26
CA ARG A 57 -38.07 -18.56 11.26
C ARG A 57 -36.71 -18.51 10.59
N ILE A 58 -36.20 -17.31 10.35
CA ILE A 58 -34.82 -17.12 9.88
C ILE A 58 -33.93 -16.92 11.11
N ASP A 59 -33.07 -17.90 11.38
CA ASP A 59 -32.03 -17.74 12.39
C ASP A 59 -30.91 -16.88 11.81
N LEU A 60 -30.78 -15.66 12.32
CA LEU A 60 -29.80 -14.66 11.87
C LEU A 60 -28.44 -14.83 12.58
N ALA A 61 -28.16 -16.03 13.10
CA ALA A 61 -26.84 -16.36 13.60
C ALA A 61 -25.81 -16.24 12.46
N LEU A 62 -24.99 -15.18 12.51
CA LEU A 62 -23.94 -15.00 11.52
C LEU A 62 -22.92 -16.14 11.62
N PRO A 63 -22.40 -16.62 10.48
CA PRO A 63 -21.52 -17.77 10.43
C PRO A 63 -20.08 -17.45 10.88
N PHE A 64 -19.78 -16.22 11.30
CA PHE A 64 -18.44 -15.76 11.71
C PHE A 64 -18.49 -14.73 12.84
N ASN A 65 -17.35 -14.55 13.51
CA ASN A 65 -17.22 -13.58 14.60
C ASN A 65 -17.06 -12.15 14.05
N TRP A 66 -18.02 -11.26 14.35
CA TRP A 66 -18.00 -9.85 13.98
C TRP A 66 -16.73 -9.12 14.42
N MET A 67 -16.18 -9.46 15.59
CA MET A 67 -14.95 -8.84 16.11
C MET A 67 -13.74 -9.18 15.23
N THR A 68 -13.64 -10.44 14.78
CA THR A 68 -12.56 -10.88 13.88
C THR A 68 -12.69 -10.20 12.52
N PHE A 69 -13.91 -10.11 11.98
CA PHE A 69 -14.17 -9.41 10.72
C PHE A 69 -13.86 -7.91 10.81
N TYR A 70 -14.26 -7.26 11.90
CA TYR A 70 -13.93 -5.86 12.15
C TYR A 70 -12.41 -5.65 12.21
N LEU A 71 -11.70 -6.44 13.02
CA LEU A 71 -10.25 -6.34 13.16
C LEU A 71 -9.53 -6.56 11.82
N MET A 72 -10.04 -7.49 10.99
CA MET A 72 -9.55 -7.70 9.63
C MET A 72 -9.70 -6.45 8.76
N THR A 73 -10.91 -5.85 8.70
CA THR A 73 -11.14 -4.64 7.91
C THR A 73 -10.29 -3.47 8.39
N LEU A 74 -10.15 -3.33 9.71
CA LEU A 74 -9.36 -2.28 10.34
C LEU A 74 -7.87 -2.42 10.03
N ALA A 75 -7.33 -3.64 10.07
CA ALA A 75 -5.93 -3.91 9.74
C ALA A 75 -5.60 -3.52 8.29
N PHE A 76 -6.48 -3.87 7.34
CA PHE A 76 -6.31 -3.47 5.93
C PHE A 76 -6.46 -1.95 5.74
N ALA A 77 -7.46 -1.33 6.38
CA ALA A 77 -7.66 0.11 6.30
C ALA A 77 -6.45 0.90 6.85
N PHE A 78 -5.87 0.47 7.98
CA PHE A 78 -4.65 1.08 8.51
C PHE A 78 -3.44 0.85 7.59
N ALA A 79 -3.30 -0.35 7.03
CA ALA A 79 -2.21 -0.64 6.10
C ALA A 79 -2.29 0.25 4.84
N GLU A 80 -3.49 0.41 4.28
CA GLU A 80 -3.75 1.25 3.12
C GLU A 80 -3.57 2.75 3.46
N GLY A 81 -4.08 3.20 4.61
CA GLY A 81 -3.88 4.57 5.08
C GLY A 81 -2.40 4.91 5.26
N LEU A 82 -1.62 4.01 5.87
CA LEU A 82 -0.18 4.18 6.04
C LEU A 82 0.55 4.18 4.69
N TYR A 83 0.16 3.32 3.77
CA TYR A 83 0.65 3.30 2.40
C TYR A 83 0.36 4.63 1.68
N LEU A 84 -0.87 5.12 1.72
CA LEU A 84 -1.25 6.38 1.04
C LEU A 84 -0.57 7.61 1.64
N TRP A 85 -0.29 7.60 2.94
CA TRP A 85 0.36 8.70 3.63
C TRP A 85 1.88 8.73 3.41
N ARG A 86 2.54 7.56 3.39
CA ARG A 86 4.02 7.48 3.39
C ARG A 86 4.64 7.08 2.06
N CYS A 87 3.88 6.50 1.14
CA CYS A 87 4.38 6.13 -0.19
C CYS A 87 4.54 7.38 -1.06
N PRO A 88 5.74 7.63 -1.64
CA PRO A 88 5.95 8.75 -2.53
C PRO A 88 4.99 8.74 -3.72
N ALA A 89 4.53 9.92 -4.12
CA ALA A 89 3.53 10.05 -5.19
C ALA A 89 3.99 9.41 -6.51
N VAL A 90 5.29 9.48 -6.83
CA VAL A 90 5.86 8.89 -8.05
C VAL A 90 5.69 7.37 -8.09
N VAL A 91 6.04 6.66 -7.01
CA VAL A 91 5.92 5.19 -6.91
C VAL A 91 4.46 4.74 -6.86
N ARG A 92 3.61 5.54 -6.20
CA ARG A 92 2.18 5.25 -6.11
C ARG A 92 1.47 5.39 -7.45
N ARG A 93 1.83 6.39 -8.25
CA ARG A 93 1.15 6.71 -9.52
C ARG A 93 1.70 5.92 -10.69
N PHE A 94 3.02 5.81 -10.82
CA PHE A 94 3.65 5.28 -12.03
C PHE A 94 4.41 4.00 -11.71
N ALA A 95 4.04 2.90 -12.37
CA ALA A 95 4.71 1.62 -12.14
C ALA A 95 6.00 1.49 -12.95
N THR A 96 6.04 2.16 -14.10
CA THR A 96 7.12 2.10 -15.09
C THR A 96 7.24 3.46 -15.78
N PHE A 97 8.36 3.70 -16.47
CA PHE A 97 8.55 4.92 -17.25
C PHE A 97 7.53 5.05 -18.41
N SER A 98 7.10 3.94 -19.01
CA SER A 98 6.07 3.97 -20.06
C SER A 98 4.72 4.47 -19.53
N ASP A 99 4.34 4.07 -18.31
CA ASP A 99 3.16 4.57 -17.60
C ASP A 99 3.29 6.07 -17.27
N TYR A 100 4.47 6.50 -16.81
CA TYR A 100 4.79 7.92 -16.60
C TYR A 100 4.61 8.75 -17.87
N ARG A 101 5.15 8.26 -18.99
CA ARG A 101 5.05 8.91 -20.31
C ARG A 101 3.62 8.95 -20.85
N ALA A 102 2.84 7.90 -20.64
CA ALA A 102 1.45 7.82 -21.09
C ALA A 102 0.56 8.92 -20.49
N HIS A 103 0.93 9.43 -19.32
CA HIS A 103 0.26 10.54 -18.65
C HIS A 103 0.75 11.94 -19.08
N HIS A 104 1.61 12.02 -20.11
CA HIS A 104 2.18 13.27 -20.64
C HIS A 104 2.94 14.11 -19.62
N TYR A 105 3.50 13.50 -18.57
CA TYR A 105 4.38 14.19 -17.65
C TYR A 105 5.77 14.39 -18.29
N GLY A 106 6.21 15.64 -18.38
CA GLY A 106 7.52 16.01 -18.89
C GLY A 106 8.61 16.07 -17.81
N VAL A 107 9.76 16.63 -18.18
CA VAL A 107 10.91 16.83 -17.28
C VAL A 107 10.58 17.71 -16.08
N THR A 108 9.73 18.73 -16.24
CA THR A 108 9.35 19.63 -15.15
C THR A 108 8.75 18.88 -13.95
N HIS A 109 7.97 17.83 -14.19
CA HIS A 109 7.42 17.01 -13.11
C HIS A 109 8.51 16.15 -12.47
N LEU A 110 9.45 15.60 -13.26
CA LEU A 110 10.57 14.81 -12.75
C LEU A 110 11.49 15.65 -11.86
N VAL A 111 11.83 16.87 -12.30
CA VAL A 111 12.59 17.87 -11.52
C VAL A 111 11.91 18.14 -10.19
N ARG A 112 10.59 18.33 -10.16
CA ARG A 112 9.84 18.52 -8.91
C ARG A 112 9.96 17.31 -7.97
N VAL A 113 9.87 16.10 -8.51
CA VAL A 113 10.05 14.86 -7.71
C VAL A 113 11.48 14.78 -7.15
N VAL A 114 12.49 15.13 -7.94
CA VAL A 114 13.88 15.20 -7.45
C VAL A 114 14.01 16.22 -6.31
N ALA A 115 13.41 17.40 -6.45
CA ALA A 115 13.41 18.43 -5.40
C ALA A 115 12.85 17.89 -4.08
N ASP A 116 11.66 17.28 -4.13
CA ASP A 116 10.98 16.72 -2.98
C ASP A 116 11.83 15.62 -2.33
N LEU A 117 12.48 14.77 -3.12
CA LEU A 117 13.34 13.70 -2.62
C LEU A 117 14.62 14.25 -1.97
N VAL A 118 15.34 15.15 -2.64
CA VAL A 118 16.59 15.75 -2.13
C VAL A 118 16.35 16.45 -0.80
N HIS A 119 15.20 17.11 -0.66
CA HIS A 119 14.85 17.80 0.59
C HIS A 119 14.57 16.84 1.75
N VAL A 120 13.98 15.68 1.51
CA VAL A 120 13.56 14.72 2.56
C VAL A 120 14.62 13.65 2.85
N MET A 121 15.58 13.41 1.93
CA MET A 121 16.55 12.33 2.05
C MET A 121 17.57 12.55 3.20
N PRO A 122 17.88 11.50 3.98
CA PRO A 122 19.06 11.46 4.84
C PRO A 122 20.35 11.56 4.00
N VAL A 123 21.41 12.16 4.55
CA VAL A 123 22.69 12.37 3.84
C VAL A 123 23.27 11.08 3.23
N PRO A 124 23.34 9.93 3.93
CA PRO A 124 23.87 8.70 3.34
C PRO A 124 23.07 8.17 2.14
N ASP A 125 21.75 8.41 2.13
CA ASP A 125 20.89 8.03 1.01
C ASP A 125 21.00 9.06 -0.13
N LEU A 126 21.21 10.33 0.19
CA LEU A 126 21.45 11.41 -0.78
C LEU A 126 22.75 11.18 -1.56
N GLU A 127 23.84 10.76 -0.91
CA GLU A 127 25.11 10.44 -1.58
C GLU A 127 24.95 9.29 -2.58
N ARG A 128 24.21 8.24 -2.19
CA ARG A 128 23.90 7.11 -3.07
C ARG A 128 23.05 7.58 -4.25
N PHE A 129 22.00 8.34 -3.97
CA PHE A 129 21.13 8.92 -4.99
C PHE A 129 21.94 9.75 -6.00
N HIS A 130 22.85 10.61 -5.52
CA HIS A 130 23.73 11.41 -6.37
C HIS A 130 24.61 10.56 -7.28
N ARG A 131 25.24 9.53 -6.73
CA ARG A 131 26.06 8.60 -7.50
C ARG A 131 25.26 7.92 -8.62
N PHE A 132 24.07 7.42 -8.32
CA PHE A 132 23.23 6.76 -9.31
C PHE A 132 22.68 7.75 -10.36
N LEU A 133 22.33 8.97 -9.95
CA LEU A 133 21.84 9.98 -10.88
C LEU A 133 22.93 10.47 -11.83
N LYS A 134 24.18 10.61 -11.35
CA LYS A 134 25.34 10.91 -12.21
C LYS A 134 25.54 9.86 -13.30
N VAL A 135 25.44 8.58 -12.95
CA VAL A 135 25.54 7.48 -13.92
C VAL A 135 24.39 7.51 -14.92
N ALA A 136 23.15 7.69 -14.44
CA ALA A 136 21.97 7.76 -15.31
C ALA A 136 22.01 8.95 -16.28
N LEU A 137 22.48 10.11 -15.82
CA LEU A 137 22.63 11.33 -16.61
C LEU A 137 23.94 11.37 -17.42
N ARG A 138 24.79 10.34 -17.31
CA ARG A 138 26.11 10.25 -17.97
C ARG A 138 26.99 11.49 -17.74
N ILE A 139 26.98 12.01 -16.51
CA ILE A 139 27.74 13.20 -16.13
C ILE A 139 29.19 12.79 -15.83
N ASP A 140 30.13 13.41 -16.52
CA ASP A 140 31.58 13.20 -16.35
C ASP A 140 32.36 14.53 -16.21
N GLY A 141 33.68 14.39 -16.04
CA GLY A 141 34.63 15.51 -15.99
C GLY A 141 34.32 16.59 -14.93
N ASP A 142 34.47 17.85 -15.33
CA ASP A 142 34.31 19.01 -14.46
C ASP A 142 32.87 19.14 -13.92
N ARG A 143 31.87 18.73 -14.72
CA ARG A 143 30.47 18.74 -14.28
C ARG A 143 30.26 17.78 -13.13
N ALA A 144 30.80 16.56 -13.25
CA ALA A 144 30.72 15.54 -12.21
C ALA A 144 31.40 16.01 -10.91
N ALA A 145 32.57 16.65 -11.02
CA ALA A 145 33.31 17.20 -9.89
C ALA A 145 32.56 18.34 -9.19
N HIS A 146 31.94 19.25 -9.95
CA HIS A 146 31.12 20.32 -9.38
C HIS A 146 29.92 19.78 -8.60
N GLY A 147 29.25 18.75 -9.14
CA GLY A 147 28.18 18.05 -8.44
C GLY A 147 28.62 17.40 -7.13
N ASP A 148 29.80 16.75 -7.13
CA ASP A 148 30.36 16.14 -5.92
C ASP A 148 30.66 17.20 -4.85
N GLN A 149 31.21 18.35 -5.24
CA GLN A 149 31.45 19.47 -4.32
C GLN A 149 30.15 19.99 -3.69
N LEU A 150 29.09 20.18 -4.49
CA LEU A 150 27.78 20.62 -3.98
C LEU A 150 27.16 19.58 -3.03
N LEU A 151 27.36 18.29 -3.30
CA LEU A 151 26.93 17.22 -2.40
C LEU A 151 27.70 17.26 -1.08
N GLU A 152 29.02 17.44 -1.11
CA GLU A 152 29.86 17.58 0.09
C GLU A 152 29.42 18.77 0.94
N GLU A 153 29.16 19.93 0.32
CA GLU A 153 28.63 21.12 0.98
C GLU A 153 27.26 20.83 1.66
N ALA A 154 26.36 20.14 0.95
CA ALA A 154 25.04 19.75 1.48
C ALA A 154 25.10 18.67 2.57
N ALA A 155 26.14 17.84 2.57
CA ALA A 155 26.38 16.79 3.56
C ALA A 155 27.03 17.33 4.84
N ALA A 156 27.99 18.26 4.71
CA ALA A 156 28.74 18.85 5.81
C ALA A 156 27.85 19.75 6.68
N LEU A 157 27.01 20.56 6.04
CA LEU A 157 26.03 21.43 6.71
C LEU A 157 24.69 21.23 6.00
N PRO A 158 23.79 20.40 6.57
CA PRO A 158 22.48 20.09 6.00
C PRO A 158 21.52 21.27 6.18
N ASP A 159 21.93 22.43 5.72
CA ASP A 159 21.12 23.62 5.61
C ASP A 159 20.24 23.56 4.36
N SER A 160 19.08 24.20 4.41
CA SER A 160 18.14 24.23 3.28
C SER A 160 18.76 24.84 2.03
N ASP A 161 19.66 25.81 2.20
CA ASP A 161 20.28 26.54 1.09
C ASP A 161 21.28 25.68 0.32
N ASN A 162 22.10 24.87 1.01
CA ASN A 162 23.04 23.96 0.35
C ASN A 162 22.30 22.88 -0.44
N ARG A 163 21.21 22.34 0.12
CA ARG A 163 20.34 21.38 -0.60
C ARG A 163 19.65 22.03 -1.80
N ALA A 164 19.24 23.30 -1.68
CA ALA A 164 18.64 24.05 -2.78
C ALA A 164 19.64 24.28 -3.92
N ARG A 165 20.92 24.55 -3.62
CA ARG A 165 21.99 24.68 -4.63
C ARG A 165 22.25 23.37 -5.36
N LEU A 166 22.35 22.25 -4.63
CA LEU A 166 22.48 20.92 -5.23
C LEU A 166 21.27 20.59 -6.12
N PHE A 167 20.06 20.94 -5.66
CA PHE A 167 18.85 20.76 -6.46
C PHE A 167 18.86 21.62 -7.74
N ALA A 168 19.24 22.90 -7.65
CA ALA A 168 19.32 23.78 -8.81
C ALA A 168 20.29 23.22 -9.87
N TRP A 169 21.42 22.65 -9.44
CA TRP A 169 22.34 21.97 -10.33
C TRP A 169 21.71 20.77 -11.05
N TYR A 170 20.95 19.91 -10.35
CA TYR A 170 20.22 18.82 -11.01
C TYR A 170 19.13 19.31 -11.95
N GLN A 171 18.43 20.38 -11.56
CA GLN A 171 17.40 20.99 -12.39
C GLN A 171 18.00 21.44 -13.73
N ASP A 172 19.11 22.17 -13.69
CA ASP A 172 19.79 22.66 -14.89
C ASP A 172 20.24 21.50 -15.79
N LEU A 173 20.79 20.44 -15.20
CA LEU A 173 21.19 19.24 -15.94
C LEU A 173 20.02 18.54 -16.62
N LEU A 174 18.91 18.35 -15.89
CA LEU A 174 17.71 17.68 -16.42
C LEU A 174 17.06 18.48 -17.55
N PHE A 175 17.14 19.81 -17.50
CA PHE A 175 16.66 20.68 -18.58
C PHE A 175 17.61 20.71 -19.78
N ALA A 176 18.92 20.63 -19.57
CA ALA A 176 19.91 20.59 -20.63
C ALA A 176 19.90 19.26 -21.40
N GLU A 177 19.78 18.13 -20.71
CA GLU A 177 19.92 16.78 -21.27
C GLU A 177 18.56 16.10 -21.50
N HIS A 178 17.74 16.67 -22.40
CA HIS A 178 16.38 16.18 -22.68
C HIS A 178 16.32 14.98 -23.65
N HIS A 179 17.15 13.97 -23.45
CA HIS A 179 17.11 12.75 -24.25
C HIS A 179 16.20 11.71 -23.59
N GLU A 180 15.28 11.13 -24.37
CA GLU A 180 14.26 10.20 -23.86
C GLU A 180 14.87 9.00 -23.10
N GLY A 181 15.99 8.46 -23.56
CA GLY A 181 16.70 7.38 -22.87
C GLY A 181 17.21 7.80 -21.49
N LEU A 182 17.78 9.00 -21.37
CA LEU A 182 18.25 9.54 -20.09
C LEU A 182 17.09 9.77 -19.12
N LEU A 183 15.92 10.18 -19.62
CA LEU A 183 14.74 10.35 -18.79
C LEU A 183 14.22 9.04 -18.22
N SER A 184 14.27 7.96 -18.99
CA SER A 184 13.93 6.62 -18.50
C SER A 184 14.87 6.19 -17.39
N ASP A 185 16.18 6.28 -17.62
CA ASP A 185 17.21 5.89 -16.64
C ASP A 185 17.11 6.73 -15.36
N THR A 186 16.89 8.04 -15.50
CA THR A 186 16.69 8.97 -14.38
C THR A 186 15.41 8.65 -13.61
N PHE A 187 14.31 8.37 -14.31
CA PHE A 187 13.05 7.96 -13.69
C PHE A 187 13.25 6.68 -12.87
N ASP A 188 13.94 5.68 -13.40
CA ASP A 188 14.18 4.42 -12.70
C ASP A 188 15.02 4.62 -11.43
N VAL A 189 16.06 5.47 -11.47
CA VAL A 189 16.84 5.84 -10.29
C VAL A 189 15.98 6.53 -9.23
N ILE A 190 15.18 7.52 -9.64
CA ILE A 190 14.24 8.25 -8.78
C ILE A 190 13.23 7.29 -8.16
N HIS A 191 12.66 6.40 -8.98
CA HIS A 191 11.64 5.46 -8.57
C HIS A 191 12.22 4.42 -7.58
N ASP A 192 13.42 3.90 -7.80
CA ASP A 192 14.07 2.96 -6.88
C ASP A 192 14.43 3.63 -5.53
N HIS A 193 14.96 4.86 -5.55
CA HIS A 193 15.30 5.57 -4.30
C HIS A 193 14.05 5.98 -3.52
N ALA A 194 13.04 6.54 -4.19
CA ALA A 194 11.73 6.78 -3.59
C ALA A 194 11.12 5.48 -3.03
N GLY A 195 11.36 4.36 -3.72
CA GLY A 195 10.98 3.00 -3.32
C GLY A 195 11.60 2.53 -2.00
N ARG A 196 12.75 3.09 -1.61
CA ARG A 196 13.50 2.71 -0.40
C ARG A 196 13.27 3.65 0.77
N LEU A 197 12.67 4.82 0.54
CA LEU A 197 12.30 5.76 1.60
C LEU A 197 11.26 5.15 2.53
N ASN A 198 11.36 5.50 3.81
CA ASN A 198 10.44 5.07 4.86
C ASN A 198 10.36 3.54 5.04
N ARG A 199 11.51 2.85 5.13
CA ARG A 199 11.58 1.38 5.34
C ARG A 199 10.71 0.88 6.49
N ILE A 200 10.63 1.64 7.59
CA ILE A 200 9.78 1.31 8.74
C ILE A 200 8.30 1.31 8.33
N SER A 201 7.86 2.30 7.56
CA SER A 201 6.48 2.36 7.06
C SER A 201 6.16 1.24 6.07
N ILE A 202 7.11 0.85 5.22
CA ILE A 202 7.00 -0.34 4.36
C ILE A 202 6.78 -1.59 5.20
N LEU A 203 7.63 -1.80 6.21
CA LEU A 203 7.56 -2.94 7.10
C LEU A 203 6.21 -2.97 7.84
N LEU A 204 5.82 -1.85 8.45
CA LEU A 204 4.60 -1.75 9.23
C LEU A 204 3.35 -1.97 8.37
N SER A 205 3.28 -1.34 7.18
CA SER A 205 2.19 -1.58 6.24
C SER A 205 2.15 -3.04 5.80
N GLY A 206 3.31 -3.64 5.51
CA GLY A 206 3.43 -5.05 5.12
C GLY A 206 2.97 -6.01 6.21
N VAL A 207 3.32 -5.77 7.47
CA VAL A 207 2.86 -6.56 8.62
C VAL A 207 1.35 -6.44 8.77
N LEU A 208 0.79 -5.23 8.72
CA LEU A 208 -0.65 -5.01 8.84
C LEU A 208 -1.43 -5.72 7.71
N PHE A 209 -0.96 -5.66 6.47
CA PHE A 209 -1.56 -6.41 5.36
C PHE A 209 -1.55 -7.92 5.61
N ARG A 210 -0.45 -8.47 6.13
CA ARG A 210 -0.34 -9.91 6.43
C ARG A 210 -1.27 -10.31 7.58
N VAL A 211 -1.35 -9.51 8.64
CA VAL A 211 -2.30 -9.73 9.75
C VAL A 211 -3.73 -9.71 9.22
N GLY A 212 -4.10 -8.72 8.40
CA GLY A 212 -5.40 -8.66 7.74
C GLY A 212 -5.69 -9.90 6.91
N LEU A 213 -4.72 -10.42 6.16
CA LEU A 213 -4.87 -11.63 5.35
C LEU A 213 -5.07 -12.89 6.21
N VAL A 214 -4.33 -13.02 7.32
CA VAL A 214 -4.53 -14.13 8.26
C VAL A 214 -5.94 -14.08 8.87
N LEU A 215 -6.39 -12.90 9.31
CA LEU A 215 -7.74 -12.72 9.85
C LEU A 215 -8.82 -13.01 8.80
N LEU A 216 -8.60 -12.64 7.54
CA LEU A 216 -9.50 -12.97 6.43
C LEU A 216 -9.64 -14.48 6.26
N VAL A 217 -8.53 -15.22 6.25
CA VAL A 217 -8.55 -16.68 6.16
C VAL A 217 -9.31 -17.28 7.35
N LEU A 218 -9.11 -16.76 8.57
CA LEU A 218 -9.86 -17.21 9.74
C LEU A 218 -11.37 -16.97 9.60
N VAL A 219 -11.79 -15.80 9.11
CA VAL A 219 -13.20 -15.49 8.86
C VAL A 219 -13.79 -16.45 7.81
N ILE A 220 -13.05 -16.75 6.74
CA ILE A 220 -13.50 -17.71 5.71
C ILE A 220 -13.66 -19.11 6.30
N ILE A 221 -12.70 -19.58 7.11
CA ILE A 221 -12.77 -20.90 7.76
C ILE A 221 -13.98 -20.96 8.70
N GLN A 222 -14.21 -19.91 9.53
CA GLN A 222 -15.38 -19.84 10.40
C GLN A 222 -16.68 -19.92 9.59
N ALA A 223 -16.77 -19.17 8.51
CA ALA A 223 -17.93 -19.18 7.64
C ALA A 223 -18.20 -20.58 7.04
N LEU A 224 -17.16 -21.25 6.54
CA LEU A 224 -17.26 -22.60 6.00
C LEU A 224 -17.68 -23.63 7.04
N VAL A 225 -17.08 -23.61 8.24
CA VAL A 225 -17.44 -24.52 9.34
C VAL A 225 -18.92 -24.36 9.72
N SER A 226 -19.40 -23.13 9.79
CA SER A 226 -20.81 -22.84 10.10
C SER A 226 -21.76 -23.38 9.03
N VAL A 227 -21.41 -23.24 7.74
CA VAL A 227 -22.19 -23.82 6.63
C VAL A 227 -22.20 -25.35 6.70
N CYS A 228 -21.05 -25.99 6.95
CA CYS A 228 -20.98 -27.45 7.08
C CYS A 228 -21.82 -27.97 8.26
N ARG A 229 -21.84 -27.24 9.39
CA ARG A 229 -22.68 -27.59 10.56
C ARG A 229 -24.17 -27.48 10.25
N LEU A 230 -24.58 -26.43 9.52
CA LEU A 230 -25.96 -26.25 9.09
C LEU A 230 -26.39 -27.36 8.13
N ALA A 231 -25.55 -27.74 7.17
CA ALA A 231 -25.82 -28.84 6.24
C ALA A 231 -25.99 -30.17 7.00
N ALA A 232 -25.08 -30.49 7.93
CA ALA A 232 -25.16 -31.71 8.72
C ALA A 232 -26.40 -31.78 9.63
N ALA A 233 -26.84 -30.64 10.17
CA ALA A 233 -28.06 -30.55 10.99
C ALA A 233 -29.34 -30.70 10.14
N GLY A 234 -29.36 -30.15 8.92
CA GLY A 234 -30.47 -30.26 7.99
C GLY A 234 -30.76 -31.72 7.59
N ASP A 235 -29.71 -32.49 7.30
CA ASP A 235 -29.85 -33.91 6.99
C ASP A 235 -30.47 -34.69 8.15
N ALA A 236 -30.04 -34.42 9.40
CA ALA A 236 -30.59 -35.09 10.58
C ALA A 236 -32.08 -34.81 10.80
N GLY A 237 -32.55 -33.59 10.52
CA GLY A 237 -33.97 -33.23 10.60
C GLY A 237 -34.83 -33.91 9.53
N LEU A 238 -34.29 -34.12 8.33
CA LEU A 238 -34.98 -34.77 7.21
C LEU A 238 -35.12 -36.27 7.45
N TRP A 239 -34.12 -36.93 8.05
CA TRP A 239 -34.21 -38.33 8.46
C TRP A 239 -35.21 -38.54 9.62
N GLY A 240 -35.26 -37.63 10.59
CA GLY A 240 -36.22 -37.72 11.72
C GLY A 240 -37.69 -37.62 11.29
N LEU A 241 -37.99 -36.86 10.23
CA LEU A 241 -39.33 -36.74 9.65
C LEU A 241 -39.77 -37.95 8.81
N LEU A 242 -38.83 -38.78 8.36
CA LEU A 242 -39.13 -39.99 7.60
C LEU A 242 -39.31 -41.24 8.48
N THR A 243 -38.91 -41.17 9.75
CA THR A 243 -38.94 -42.31 10.69
C THR A 243 -39.99 -42.20 11.80
N GLY A 244 -40.80 -41.14 11.84
CA GLY A 244 -41.87 -40.91 12.82
C GLY A 244 -43.24 -40.80 12.16
#